data_AF-A0A961MGN6-F1
#
_entry.id   AF-A0A961MGN6-F1
#
_cell.length_a   1.000
_cell.length_b   1.000
_cell.length_c   1.000
_cell.angle_alpha   90.00
_cell.angle_beta   90.00
_cell.angle_gamma   90.00
#
_symmetry.space_group_name_H-M   'P 1'
#
loop_
_entity.id
_entity.type
_entity.pdbx_description
1 polymer ?
#
loop_
_entity_poly.entity_id
_entity_poly.type
_entity_poly.pdbx_seq_one_letter_code
_entity_poly.pdbx_strand_id
1 'polypeptide(L)'
;VVGALLCGGLFGPVPARLVTLGVKIDWSTEEIAGAQASALRPAKVFATRAEALERHAKVSGLFGLVTPDAPELDGGVCATGDGFALAMNPRVFTAVGPSVEQILRASLAPTRLSAGSDDPMVSLETMLRIDPGARALPGLPHNAHVTDPAAVVALLD
;
A
#
# COMPACT_ATOMS: atom_id res chain seq x y z
N VAL A 1 -5.65 3.87 -2.90
CA VAL A 1 -6.55 4.78 -3.66
C VAL A 1 -7.88 4.16 -4.09
N VAL A 2 -7.99 2.84 -4.31
CA VAL A 2 -9.25 2.19 -4.72
C VAL A 2 -10.42 2.53 -3.78
N GLY A 3 -10.22 2.47 -2.46
CA GLY A 3 -11.26 2.86 -1.49
C GLY A 3 -11.77 4.30 -1.67
N ALA A 4 -10.89 5.24 -1.99
CA ALA A 4 -11.28 6.63 -2.27
C ALA A 4 -12.07 6.76 -3.58
N LEU A 5 -11.70 6.01 -4.63
CA LEU A 5 -12.47 5.96 -5.86
C LEU A 5 -13.89 5.39 -5.65
N LEU A 6 -14.02 4.35 -4.81
CA LEU A 6 -15.33 3.81 -4.42
C LEU A 6 -16.17 4.84 -3.64
N CYS A 7 -15.52 5.68 -2.83
CA CYS A 7 -16.16 6.78 -2.12
C CYS A 7 -16.52 7.97 -3.02
N GLY A 8 -16.09 7.99 -4.29
CA GLY A 8 -16.44 9.04 -5.25
C GLY A 8 -17.85 8.95 -5.84
N GLY A 9 -18.65 7.93 -5.46
CA GLY A 9 -20.04 7.77 -5.91
C GLY A 9 -20.21 7.23 -7.33
N LEU A 10 -19.12 6.84 -8.00
CA LEU A 10 -19.14 6.37 -9.40
C LEU A 10 -19.49 4.88 -9.55
N PHE A 11 -19.42 4.10 -8.47
CA PHE A 11 -19.42 2.63 -8.53
C PHE A 11 -20.49 1.97 -7.64
N GLY A 12 -21.57 2.70 -7.33
CA GLY A 12 -22.66 2.22 -6.48
C GLY A 12 -22.79 3.01 -5.18
N PRO A 13 -23.32 2.40 -4.10
CA PRO A 13 -23.51 3.12 -2.84
C PRO A 13 -22.16 3.55 -2.25
N VAL A 14 -22.12 4.79 -1.76
CA VAL A 14 -20.94 5.35 -1.11
C VAL A 14 -20.70 4.62 0.21
N PRO A 15 -19.47 4.12 0.49
CA PRO A 15 -19.13 3.55 1.79
C PRO A 15 -19.39 4.52 2.95
N ALA A 16 -19.74 3.99 4.12
CA ALA A 16 -20.05 4.82 5.30
C ALA A 16 -18.87 5.67 5.79
N ARG A 17 -17.63 5.21 5.56
CA ARG A 17 -16.38 5.91 5.90
C ARG A 17 -15.22 5.36 5.09
N LEU A 18 -14.17 6.17 4.96
CA LEU A 18 -12.89 5.79 4.40
C LEU A 18 -11.81 6.00 5.46
N VAL A 19 -11.09 4.95 5.81
CA VAL A 19 -9.84 5.06 6.57
C VAL A 19 -8.70 4.63 5.66
N THR A 20 -7.63 5.42 5.61
CA THR A 20 -6.43 5.06 4.85
C THR A 20 -5.26 4.86 5.79
N LEU A 21 -4.37 3.93 5.45
CA LEU A 21 -3.11 3.72 6.17
C LEU A 21 -1.93 3.86 5.19
N GLY A 22 -0.93 4.67 5.53
CA GLY A 22 0.34 4.73 4.80
C GLY A 22 0.21 5.15 3.34
N VAL A 23 -0.77 5.98 2.99
CA VAL A 23 -0.95 6.41 1.60
C VAL A 23 0.03 7.51 1.24
N LYS A 24 1.01 7.19 0.39
CA LYS A 24 1.92 8.17 -0.18
C LYS A 24 1.17 9.10 -1.15
N ILE A 25 1.08 10.37 -0.78
CA ILE A 25 0.35 11.41 -1.52
C ILE A 25 1.26 12.09 -2.56
N ASP A 26 2.46 12.47 -2.13
CA ASP A 26 3.43 13.17 -2.97
C ASP A 26 4.26 12.17 -3.77
N TRP A 27 4.32 12.35 -5.08
CA TRP A 27 5.14 11.53 -5.98
C TRP A 27 5.93 12.46 -6.89
N SER A 28 7.25 12.30 -6.91
CA SER A 28 8.10 13.06 -7.83
C SER A 28 7.96 12.52 -9.26
N THR A 29 8.33 13.34 -10.25
CA THR A 29 8.36 12.92 -11.66
C THR A 29 9.28 11.70 -11.85
N GLU A 30 10.40 11.66 -11.15
CA GLU A 30 11.36 10.55 -11.17
C GLU A 30 10.77 9.27 -10.57
N GLU A 31 10.02 9.38 -9.48
CA GLU A 31 9.35 8.24 -8.85
C GLU A 31 8.25 7.67 -9.75
N ILE A 32 7.47 8.55 -10.40
CA ILE A 32 6.45 8.17 -11.38
C ILE A 32 7.12 7.45 -12.57
N ALA A 33 8.18 8.03 -13.14
CA ALA A 33 8.92 7.42 -14.25
C ALA A 33 9.53 6.06 -13.84
N GLY A 34 10.07 5.95 -12.64
CA GLY A 34 10.63 4.71 -12.09
C GLY A 34 9.57 3.61 -11.91
N ALA A 35 8.37 3.97 -11.44
CA ALA A 35 7.25 3.06 -11.34
C ALA A 35 6.80 2.57 -12.74
N GLN A 36 6.64 3.50 -13.69
CA GLN A 36 6.23 3.16 -15.07
C GLN A 36 7.27 2.29 -15.78
N ALA A 37 8.56 2.56 -15.60
CA ALA A 37 9.63 1.70 -16.10
C ALA A 37 9.57 0.30 -15.46
N SER A 38 9.23 0.21 -14.18
CA SER A 38 9.07 -1.07 -13.48
C SER A 38 7.88 -1.88 -14.00
N ALA A 39 6.80 -1.22 -14.43
CA ALA A 39 5.64 -1.88 -15.02
C ALA A 39 5.93 -2.64 -16.33
N LEU A 40 6.97 -2.21 -17.07
CA LEU A 40 7.38 -2.81 -18.34
C LEU A 40 8.33 -3.99 -18.17
N ARG A 41 8.91 -4.17 -16.96
CA ARG A 41 9.85 -5.26 -16.71
C ARG A 41 9.08 -6.58 -16.57
N PRO A 42 9.52 -7.66 -17.25
CA PRO A 42 9.00 -8.99 -17.01
C PRO A 42 9.13 -9.38 -15.53
N ALA A 43 8.19 -10.18 -15.03
CA ALA A 43 8.29 -10.73 -13.69
C ALA A 43 9.57 -11.57 -13.57
N LYS A 44 10.35 -11.32 -12.52
CA LYS A 44 11.55 -12.12 -12.24
C LYS A 44 11.13 -13.53 -11.80
N VAL A 45 11.74 -14.53 -12.42
CA VAL A 45 11.64 -15.93 -12.01
C VAL A 45 12.85 -16.27 -11.13
N PHE A 46 12.58 -16.95 -10.03
CA PHE A 46 13.53 -17.43 -9.03
C PHE A 46 13.60 -18.96 -9.11
N ALA A 47 14.77 -19.52 -8.82
CA ALA A 47 14.97 -20.96 -8.84
C ALA A 47 14.20 -21.65 -7.70
N THR A 48 14.12 -20.99 -6.53
CA THR A 48 13.49 -21.57 -5.35
C THR A 48 12.33 -20.72 -4.84
N ARG A 49 11.36 -21.39 -4.17
CA ARG A 49 10.26 -20.72 -3.48
C ARG A 49 10.78 -19.77 -2.39
N ALA A 50 11.82 -20.18 -1.67
CA ALA A 50 12.40 -19.39 -0.57
C ALA A 50 12.94 -18.04 -1.07
N GLU A 51 13.69 -18.01 -2.17
CA GLU A 51 14.18 -16.76 -2.76
C GLU A 51 13.03 -15.84 -3.22
N ALA A 52 11.98 -16.43 -3.81
CA ALA A 52 10.80 -15.69 -4.23
C ALA A 52 10.02 -15.12 -3.03
N LEU A 53 9.90 -15.87 -1.93
CA LEU A 53 9.25 -15.43 -0.69
C LEU A 53 10.04 -14.32 -0.01
N GLU A 54 11.36 -14.44 0.07
CA GLU A 54 12.20 -13.37 0.61
C GLU A 54 12.06 -12.09 -0.23
N ARG A 55 12.03 -12.22 -1.56
CA ARG A 55 11.74 -11.08 -2.43
C ARG A 55 10.35 -10.52 -2.19
N HIS A 56 9.34 -11.37 -2.02
CA HIS A 56 7.97 -10.95 -1.74
C HIS A 56 7.91 -10.13 -0.45
N ALA A 57 8.51 -10.63 0.63
CA ALA A 57 8.58 -9.93 1.92
C ALA A 57 9.25 -8.55 1.77
N LYS A 58 10.33 -8.46 0.99
CA LYS A 58 11.00 -7.16 0.73
C LYS A 58 10.13 -6.18 -0.06
N VAL A 59 9.42 -6.65 -1.08
CA VAL A 59 8.58 -5.79 -1.93
C VAL A 59 7.29 -5.34 -1.22
N SER A 60 6.73 -6.20 -0.36
CA SER A 60 5.52 -5.91 0.42
C SER A 60 5.82 -5.17 1.75
N GLY A 61 7.09 -4.95 2.06
CA GLY A 61 7.50 -4.32 3.33
C GLY A 61 7.30 -5.21 4.56
N LEU A 62 7.17 -6.53 4.38
CA LEU A 62 7.04 -7.52 5.45
C LEU A 62 8.39 -8.07 5.93
N PHE A 63 9.47 -7.81 5.19
CA PHE A 63 10.81 -8.28 5.54
C PHE A 63 11.25 -7.72 6.90
N GLY A 64 11.54 -8.62 7.85
CA GLY A 64 11.88 -8.26 9.22
C GLY A 64 10.69 -7.94 10.13
N LEU A 65 9.47 -7.87 9.59
CA LEU A 65 8.23 -7.72 10.37
C LEU A 65 7.57 -9.07 10.67
N VAL A 66 7.70 -10.03 9.76
CA VAL A 66 7.18 -11.39 9.92
C VAL A 66 8.30 -12.42 9.77
N THR A 67 8.10 -13.62 10.29
CA THR A 67 9.05 -14.72 10.12
C THR A 67 9.03 -15.23 8.67
N PRO A 68 10.13 -15.83 8.16
CA PRO A 68 10.17 -16.34 6.78
C PRO A 68 9.14 -17.43 6.44
N ASP A 69 8.61 -18.10 7.46
CA ASP A 69 7.59 -19.15 7.40
C ASP A 69 6.17 -18.65 7.73
N ALA A 70 6.00 -17.33 7.86
CA ALA A 70 4.73 -16.72 8.22
C ALA A 70 3.67 -16.94 7.11
N PRO A 71 2.43 -17.35 7.48
CA PRO A 71 1.37 -17.66 6.51
C PRO A 71 0.97 -16.46 5.64
N GLU A 72 1.21 -15.22 6.09
CA GLU A 72 0.96 -13.99 5.35
C GLU A 72 1.76 -13.93 4.03
N LEU A 73 2.89 -14.64 3.93
CA LEU A 73 3.72 -14.66 2.74
C LEU A 73 3.26 -15.68 1.69
N ASP A 74 2.40 -16.63 2.04
CA ASP A 74 2.10 -17.80 1.19
C ASP A 74 1.41 -17.42 -0.13
N GLY A 75 0.57 -16.39 -0.11
CA GLY A 75 -0.12 -15.88 -1.30
C GLY A 75 0.76 -15.01 -2.22
N GLY A 76 1.98 -14.67 -1.78
CA GLY A 76 2.85 -13.72 -2.47
C GLY A 76 3.63 -14.31 -3.65
N VAL A 77 3.62 -15.63 -3.82
CA VAL A 77 4.46 -16.36 -4.78
C VAL A 77 3.62 -17.42 -5.50
N CYS A 78 3.83 -17.56 -6.81
CA CYS A 78 3.26 -18.63 -7.63
C CYS A 78 4.36 -19.47 -8.30
N ALA A 79 4.07 -20.75 -8.52
CA ALA A 79 4.89 -21.61 -9.36
C ALA A 79 4.69 -21.24 -10.84
N THR A 80 5.77 -21.32 -11.62
CA THR A 80 5.79 -21.16 -13.07
C THR A 80 6.35 -22.44 -13.70
N GLY A 81 6.38 -22.52 -15.03
CA GLY A 81 7.03 -23.64 -15.72
C GLY A 81 8.54 -23.75 -15.43
N ASP A 82 9.17 -22.62 -15.08
CA ASP A 82 10.62 -22.48 -14.98
C ASP A 82 11.12 -22.14 -13.56
N GLY A 83 10.22 -22.14 -12.56
CA GLY A 83 10.57 -21.82 -11.16
C GLY A 83 9.44 -21.15 -10.40
N PHE A 84 9.76 -20.06 -9.69
CA PHE A 84 8.82 -19.32 -8.85
C PHE A 84 8.86 -17.83 -9.16
N ALA A 85 7.71 -17.17 -9.17
CA ALA A 85 7.61 -15.73 -9.38
C ALA A 85 6.73 -15.08 -8.31
N LEU A 86 6.85 -13.77 -8.14
CA LEU A 86 5.88 -13.03 -7.33
C LEU A 86 4.49 -13.14 -7.97
N ALA A 87 3.46 -13.34 -7.15
CA ALA A 87 2.08 -13.34 -7.60
C ALA A 87 1.62 -11.96 -8.11
N MET A 88 2.25 -10.88 -7.62
CA MET A 88 2.00 -9.53 -8.09
C MET A 88 2.43 -9.35 -9.54
N ASN A 89 1.49 -8.99 -10.41
CA ASN A 89 1.81 -8.56 -11.77
C ASN A 89 2.48 -7.16 -11.74
N PRO A 90 3.72 -6.99 -12.24
CA PRO A 90 4.41 -5.69 -12.26
C PRO A 90 3.62 -4.58 -12.95
N ARG A 91 2.70 -4.92 -13.86
CA ARG A 91 1.82 -3.96 -14.53
C ARG A 91 0.95 -3.15 -13.56
N VAL A 92 0.83 -3.54 -12.28
CA VAL A 92 0.17 -2.70 -11.26
C VAL A 92 0.77 -1.30 -11.18
N PHE A 93 2.08 -1.14 -11.47
CA PHE A 93 2.73 0.17 -11.45
C PHE A 93 2.30 1.09 -12.60
N THR A 94 1.55 0.63 -13.60
CA THR A 94 0.94 1.54 -14.60
C THR A 94 -0.14 2.43 -13.99
N ALA A 95 -0.63 2.10 -12.79
CA ALA A 95 -1.60 2.92 -12.07
C ALA A 95 -0.97 4.18 -11.44
N VAL A 96 0.36 4.29 -11.41
CA VAL A 96 1.07 5.47 -10.87
C VAL A 96 1.05 6.62 -11.89
N GLY A 97 0.67 7.81 -11.44
CA GLY A 97 0.60 9.03 -12.25
C GLY A 97 -0.55 9.97 -11.89
N PRO A 98 -1.79 9.48 -11.73
CA PRO A 98 -2.91 10.33 -11.27
C PRO A 98 -2.64 10.96 -9.90
N SER A 99 -3.16 12.17 -9.69
CA SER A 99 -3.02 12.87 -8.40
C SER A 99 -3.76 12.12 -7.29
N VAL A 100 -3.00 11.51 -6.38
CA VAL A 100 -3.54 10.84 -5.19
C VAL A 100 -4.31 11.84 -4.32
N GLU A 101 -3.80 13.06 -4.19
CA GLU A 101 -4.47 14.14 -3.47
C GLU A 101 -5.87 14.44 -4.02
N GLN A 102 -5.99 14.65 -5.34
CA GLN A 102 -7.29 14.93 -5.97
C GLN A 102 -8.26 13.76 -5.81
N ILE A 103 -7.76 12.52 -5.92
CA ILE A 103 -8.58 11.31 -5.72
C ILE A 103 -9.11 11.26 -4.28
N LEU A 104 -8.28 11.55 -3.27
CA LEU A 104 -8.71 11.55 -1.87
C LEU A 104 -9.70 12.67 -1.58
N ARG A 105 -9.49 13.88 -2.12
CA ARG A 105 -10.41 15.02 -1.97
C ARG A 105 -11.77 14.81 -2.63
N ALA A 106 -11.84 13.95 -3.65
CA ALA A 106 -13.08 13.60 -4.33
C ALA A 106 -13.95 12.58 -3.55
N SER A 107 -13.45 12.05 -2.42
CA SER A 107 -14.22 11.15 -1.56
C SER A 107 -15.45 11.86 -0.98
N LEU A 108 -16.63 11.25 -1.16
CA LEU A 108 -17.88 11.72 -0.57
C LEU A 108 -18.12 11.16 0.84
N ALA A 109 -17.33 10.17 1.25
CA ALA A 109 -17.42 9.56 2.57
C ALA A 109 -16.56 10.32 3.59
N PRO A 110 -16.96 10.35 4.89
CA PRO A 110 -16.08 10.77 5.97
C PRO A 110 -14.73 10.04 5.86
N THR A 111 -13.67 10.82 5.67
CA THR A 111 -12.34 10.29 5.37
C THR A 111 -11.39 10.58 6.52
N ARG A 112 -10.65 9.56 6.97
CA ARG A 112 -9.57 9.68 7.95
C ARG A 112 -8.27 9.18 7.33
N LEU A 113 -7.28 10.06 7.20
CA LEU A 113 -5.94 9.68 6.81
C LEU A 113 -5.12 9.27 8.04
N SER A 114 -4.31 8.23 7.90
CA SER A 114 -3.42 7.78 8.96
C SER A 114 -2.17 7.12 8.41
N ALA A 115 -1.10 7.15 9.21
CA ALA A 115 0.15 6.46 8.96
C ALA A 115 0.82 6.18 10.31
N GLY A 116 1.76 5.25 10.34
CA GLY A 116 2.64 5.10 11.49
C GLY A 116 3.52 6.34 11.69
N SER A 117 3.87 6.71 12.93
CA SER A 117 4.78 7.84 13.17
C SER A 117 6.20 7.58 12.68
N ASP A 118 6.57 6.31 12.54
CA ASP A 118 7.90 5.87 12.13
C ASP A 118 7.90 5.43 10.65
N ASP A 119 6.83 5.76 9.92
CA ASP A 119 6.70 5.54 8.48
C ASP A 119 7.70 6.42 7.71
N PRO A 120 8.67 5.84 6.98
CA PRO A 120 9.66 6.63 6.25
C PRO A 120 9.11 7.23 4.95
N MET A 121 7.90 6.86 4.53
CA MET A 121 7.31 7.23 3.24
C MET A 121 6.21 8.28 3.36
N VAL A 122 5.55 8.38 4.52
CA VAL A 122 4.35 9.21 4.69
C VAL A 122 4.45 10.03 5.97
N SER A 123 4.25 11.34 5.84
CA SER A 123 4.26 12.27 6.98
C SER A 123 2.87 12.72 7.37
N LEU A 124 2.68 13.04 8.65
CA LEU A 124 1.46 13.65 9.16
C LEU A 124 1.18 15.00 8.48
N GLU A 125 2.21 15.80 8.23
CA GLU A 125 2.11 17.09 7.54
C GLU A 125 1.44 16.94 6.17
N THR A 126 1.88 15.96 5.37
CA THR A 126 1.31 15.72 4.05
C THR A 126 -0.15 15.27 4.12
N MET A 127 -0.51 14.44 5.10
CA MET A 127 -1.90 14.02 5.30
C MET A 127 -2.81 15.17 5.74
N LEU A 128 -2.33 16.06 6.62
CA LEU A 128 -3.09 17.20 7.14
C LEU A 128 -3.50 18.20 6.06
N ARG A 129 -2.82 18.23 4.91
CA ARG A 129 -3.26 19.03 3.76
C ARG A 129 -4.64 18.60 3.26
N ILE A 130 -4.98 17.32 3.38
CA ILE A 130 -6.21 16.72 2.85
C ILE A 130 -7.26 16.53 3.94
N ASP A 131 -6.84 15.98 5.08
CA ASP A 131 -7.70 15.66 6.23
C ASP A 131 -7.19 16.39 7.48
N PRO A 132 -7.87 17.45 7.95
CA PRO A 132 -7.50 18.14 9.19
C PRO A 132 -7.49 17.24 10.44
N GLY A 133 -8.16 16.09 10.38
CA GLY A 133 -8.17 15.07 11.41
C GLY A 133 -7.11 13.97 11.25
N ALA A 134 -6.18 14.07 10.29
CA ALA A 134 -5.21 13.01 10.04
C ALA A 134 -4.46 12.59 11.32
N ARG A 135 -4.15 11.29 11.45
CA ARG A 135 -3.52 10.72 12.66
C ARG A 135 -2.20 10.02 12.33
N ALA A 136 -1.15 10.36 13.08
CA ALA A 136 0.04 9.52 13.19
C ALA A 136 -0.18 8.51 14.32
N LEU A 137 0.03 7.22 14.04
CA LEU A 137 -0.05 6.14 15.02
C LEU A 137 1.31 6.01 15.74
N PRO A 138 1.40 6.29 17.05
CA PRO A 138 2.68 6.39 17.74
C PRO A 138 3.50 5.10 17.71
N GLY A 139 4.78 5.20 17.33
CA GLY A 139 5.75 4.10 17.29
C GLY A 139 5.49 3.02 16.23
N LEU A 140 4.51 3.23 15.35
CA LEU A 140 4.17 2.23 14.33
C LEU A 140 4.89 2.52 13.00
N PRO A 141 5.23 1.47 12.22
CA PRO A 141 5.85 1.59 10.90
C PRO A 141 4.79 1.78 9.80
N HIS A 142 5.24 1.83 8.54
CA HIS A 142 4.36 1.88 7.35
C HIS A 142 3.29 0.77 7.35
N ASN A 143 3.71 -0.46 7.66
CA ASN A 143 2.82 -1.62 7.79
C ASN A 143 2.25 -1.73 9.23
N ALA A 144 1.64 -0.65 9.74
CA ALA A 144 1.02 -0.62 11.06
C ALA A 144 -0.05 -1.72 11.24
N HIS A 145 -0.78 -2.06 10.17
CA HIS A 145 -1.79 -3.11 10.15
C HIS A 145 -1.23 -4.52 10.39
N VAL A 146 0.09 -4.72 10.24
CA VAL A 146 0.76 -5.99 10.54
C VAL A 146 1.28 -6.00 11.98
N THR A 147 1.81 -4.87 12.44
CA THR A 147 2.46 -4.75 13.75
C THR A 147 1.49 -4.50 14.89
N ASP A 148 0.44 -3.72 14.65
CA ASP A 148 -0.65 -3.48 15.59
C ASP A 148 -2.00 -3.31 14.84
N PRO A 149 -2.65 -4.43 14.46
CA PRO A 149 -3.95 -4.38 13.81
C PRO A 149 -5.02 -3.69 14.66
N ALA A 150 -4.93 -3.75 15.99
CA ALA A 150 -5.92 -3.17 16.89
C ALA A 150 -5.89 -1.63 16.85
N ALA A 151 -4.69 -1.03 16.80
CA ALA A 151 -4.52 0.40 16.59
C ALA A 151 -5.13 0.88 15.27
N VAL A 152 -5.07 0.05 14.22
CA VAL A 152 -5.70 0.36 12.93
C VAL A 152 -7.22 0.24 12.99
N VAL A 153 -7.75 -0.79 13.65
CA VAL A 153 -9.21 -0.95 13.82
C VAL A 153 -9.79 0.19 14.65
N ALA A 154 -9.09 0.66 15.68
CA ALA A 154 -9.52 1.80 16.51
C ALA A 154 -9.64 3.13 15.75
N LEU A 155 -9.21 3.21 14.48
CA LEU A 155 -9.48 4.35 13.60
C LEU A 155 -10.90 4.35 13.03
N LEU A 156 -11.63 3.25 13.15
CA LEU A 156 -13.01 3.12 12.68
C LEU A 156 -14.04 3.66 13.69
N ASP A 157 -13.65 3.90 14.93
CA ASP A 157 -14.49 4.50 15.99
C ASP A 157 -14.47 6.04 15.89
#